data_AF-A0A142XFP8-F1
#
_entry.id   AF-A0A142XFP8-F1
#
_cell.length_a   1.000
_cell.length_b   1.000
_cell.length_c   1.000
_cell.angle_alpha   90.00
_cell.angle_beta   90.00
_cell.angle_gamma   90.00
#
_symmetry.space_group_name_H-M   'P 1'
#
loop_
_entity.id
_entity.type
_entity.pdbx_description
1 polymer ?
#
loop_
_entity_poly.entity_id
_entity_poly.type
_entity_poly.pdbx_seq_one_letter_code
_entity_poly.pdbx_strand_id
1 'polypeptide(L)'
;MLTTYDIDAVRRFADEVRSQRLECSDEGTFCSDFDQYIHCLATVCEQWLDALENWVYAVFRGRVEFDPAVEHCFKANLKSAAGDARPHVEHGREVESECHSLARLNDLDRSVRRIDSLLKYWISPQRSVTPAARVPINDAAEKEIVEQLQKLVPLPTEWEPSDKRQLRLFRNPPTT
;
A
#
# COMPACT_ATOMS: atom_id res chain seq x y z
N MET A 1 -16.41 -1.60 1.17
CA MET A 1 -16.66 -2.95 0.63
C MET A 1 -15.34 -3.71 0.64
N LEU A 2 -15.29 -4.95 1.12
CA LEU A 2 -14.11 -5.81 0.91
C LEU A 2 -14.12 -6.24 -0.56
N THR A 3 -13.32 -5.58 -1.40
CA THR A 3 -12.93 -6.14 -2.70
C THR A 3 -11.97 -7.30 -2.42
N THR A 4 -12.45 -8.52 -2.59
CA THR A 4 -11.59 -9.70 -2.63
C THR A 4 -10.74 -9.59 -3.89
N TYR A 5 -9.43 -9.33 -3.72
CA TYR A 5 -8.47 -9.34 -4.82
C TYR A 5 -8.15 -10.79 -5.20
N ASP A 6 -9.10 -11.47 -5.84
CA ASP A 6 -8.82 -12.69 -6.59
C ASP A 6 -8.24 -12.35 -7.98
N ILE A 7 -7.70 -13.35 -8.67
CA ILE A 7 -7.04 -13.16 -9.96
C ILE A 7 -7.97 -12.55 -11.02
N ASP A 8 -9.27 -12.84 -10.97
CA ASP A 8 -10.25 -12.33 -11.93
C ASP A 8 -10.63 -10.88 -11.63
N ALA A 9 -10.67 -10.48 -10.36
CA ALA A 9 -10.80 -9.09 -9.95
C ALA A 9 -9.60 -8.25 -10.40
N VAL A 10 -8.38 -8.78 -10.24
CA VAL A 10 -7.16 -8.08 -10.68
C VAL A 10 -7.07 -7.99 -12.20
N ARG A 11 -7.52 -9.01 -12.93
CA ARG A 11 -7.62 -8.96 -14.39
C ARG A 11 -8.64 -7.94 -14.87
N ARG A 12 -9.83 -7.90 -14.27
CA ARG A 12 -10.85 -6.89 -14.59
C ARG A 12 -10.35 -5.47 -14.33
N PHE A 13 -9.71 -5.26 -13.18
CA PHE A 13 -9.04 -4.00 -12.87
C PHE A 13 -7.97 -3.66 -13.91
N ALA A 14 -7.17 -4.65 -14.34
CA ALA A 14 -6.17 -4.45 -15.38
C ALA A 14 -6.79 -4.02 -16.72
N ASP A 15 -7.93 -4.59 -17.08
CA ASP A 15 -8.65 -4.24 -18.30
C ASP A 15 -9.29 -2.84 -18.20
N GLU A 16 -9.86 -2.48 -17.04
CA GLU A 16 -10.38 -1.13 -16.76
C GLU A 16 -9.30 -0.07 -16.88
N VAL A 17 -8.15 -0.28 -16.21
CA VAL A 17 -7.02 0.65 -16.26
C VAL A 17 -6.43 0.72 -17.67
N ARG A 18 -6.42 -0.40 -18.42
CA ARG A 18 -5.99 -0.40 -19.83
C ARG A 18 -6.93 0.43 -20.70
N SER A 19 -8.24 0.30 -20.51
CA SER A 19 -9.22 1.12 -21.24
C SER A 19 -9.06 2.60 -20.90
N GLN A 20 -8.94 2.96 -19.62
CA GLN A 20 -8.68 4.35 -19.21
C GLN A 20 -7.38 4.89 -19.83
N ARG A 21 -6.34 4.05 -19.92
CA ARG A 21 -5.10 4.42 -20.59
C ARG A 21 -5.29 4.68 -22.09
N LEU A 22 -6.08 3.86 -22.79
CA LEU A 22 -6.36 4.06 -24.22
C LEU A 22 -7.14 5.36 -24.48
N GLU A 23 -7.87 5.83 -23.48
CA GLU A 23 -8.58 7.11 -23.50
C GLU A 23 -7.69 8.31 -23.14
N CYS A 24 -6.45 8.09 -22.67
CA CYS A 24 -5.48 9.16 -22.52
C CYS A 24 -5.13 9.70 -23.93
N SER A 25 -5.60 10.91 -24.24
CA SER A 25 -5.34 11.57 -25.53
C SER A 25 -3.85 11.75 -25.81
N ASP A 26 -3.36 11.25 -26.94
CA ASP A 26 -1.99 11.46 -27.46
C ASP A 26 -1.88 12.76 -28.28
N GLU A 27 -2.71 13.77 -27.99
CA GLU A 27 -2.68 15.04 -28.71
C GLU A 27 -1.48 15.89 -28.25
N GLY A 28 -0.25 15.41 -28.47
CA GLY A 28 1.02 16.10 -28.16
C GLY A 28 1.31 17.34 -29.02
N THR A 29 0.28 18.06 -29.48
CA THR A 29 0.46 19.25 -30.33
C THR A 29 0.58 20.53 -29.50
N PHE A 30 0.00 20.55 -28.29
CA PHE A 30 0.06 21.70 -27.36
C PHE A 30 0.51 21.27 -25.96
N CYS A 31 1.23 22.17 -25.27
CA CYS A 31 1.72 21.93 -23.91
C CYS A 31 0.60 21.57 -22.91
N SER A 32 -0.61 22.10 -23.09
CA SER A 32 -1.79 21.77 -22.25
C SER A 32 -2.21 20.31 -22.38
N ASP A 33 -2.18 19.81 -23.61
CA ASP A 33 -2.69 18.50 -23.97
C ASP A 33 -1.66 17.44 -23.54
N PHE A 34 -0.37 17.78 -23.64
CA PHE A 34 0.71 16.97 -23.10
C PHE A 34 0.72 16.91 -21.56
N ASP A 35 0.47 18.01 -20.84
CA ASP A 35 0.34 17.99 -19.37
C ASP A 35 -0.88 17.15 -18.93
N GLN A 36 -1.98 17.22 -19.67
CA GLN A 36 -3.16 16.38 -19.42
C GLN A 36 -2.89 14.89 -19.68
N TYR A 37 -2.15 14.57 -20.74
CA TYR A 37 -1.71 13.21 -21.03
C TYR A 37 -0.78 12.67 -19.93
N ILE A 38 0.22 13.45 -19.51
CA ILE A 38 1.10 13.13 -18.38
C ILE A 38 0.27 12.88 -17.10
N HIS A 39 -0.73 13.71 -16.83
CA HIS A 39 -1.61 13.54 -15.68
C HIS A 39 -2.40 12.23 -15.72
N CYS A 40 -2.90 11.87 -16.90
CA CYS A 40 -3.61 10.60 -17.12
C CYS A 40 -2.69 9.40 -16.84
N LEU A 41 -1.45 9.42 -17.33
CA LEU A 41 -0.46 8.40 -17.03
C LEU A 41 -0.10 8.33 -15.54
N ALA A 42 0.02 9.47 -14.87
CA ALA A 42 0.32 9.53 -13.44
C ALA A 42 -0.81 8.86 -12.64
N THR A 43 -2.06 9.15 -13.01
CA THR A 43 -3.26 8.56 -12.40
C THR A 43 -3.27 7.04 -12.59
N VAL A 44 -2.96 6.54 -13.78
CA VAL A 44 -2.86 5.10 -14.06
C VAL A 44 -1.79 4.43 -13.19
N CYS A 45 -0.61 5.05 -13.04
CA CYS A 45 0.43 4.54 -12.15
C CYS A 45 -0.01 4.51 -10.68
N GLU A 46 -0.69 5.56 -10.21
CA GLU A 46 -1.19 5.65 -8.83
C GLU A 46 -2.28 4.62 -8.53
N GLN A 47 -3.23 4.42 -9.45
CA GLN A 47 -4.26 3.38 -9.30
C GLN A 47 -3.65 1.99 -9.13
N TRP A 48 -2.61 1.66 -9.91
CA TRP A 48 -1.90 0.39 -9.75
C TRP A 48 -1.19 0.26 -8.40
N LEU A 49 -0.56 1.33 -7.92
CA LEU A 49 0.09 1.36 -6.62
C LEU A 49 -0.92 1.18 -5.48
N ASP A 50 -2.05 1.88 -5.54
CA ASP A 50 -3.10 1.80 -4.52
C ASP A 50 -3.76 0.42 -4.50
N ALA A 51 -4.03 -0.16 -5.67
CA ALA A 51 -4.57 -1.52 -5.77
C ALA A 51 -3.58 -2.55 -5.20
N LEU A 52 -2.28 -2.40 -5.49
CA LEU A 52 -1.24 -3.25 -4.93
C LEU A 52 -1.21 -3.13 -3.40
N GLU A 53 -1.18 -1.92 -2.86
CA GLU A 53 -1.12 -1.69 -1.42
C GLU A 53 -2.32 -2.31 -0.72
N ASN A 54 -3.53 -2.11 -1.25
CA ASN A 54 -4.75 -2.70 -0.72
C ASN A 54 -4.69 -4.23 -0.71
N TRP A 55 -4.20 -4.86 -1.78
CA TRP A 55 -4.00 -6.31 -1.83
C TRP A 55 -2.94 -6.78 -0.82
N VAL A 56 -1.78 -6.14 -0.77
CA VAL A 56 -0.70 -6.46 0.18
C VAL A 56 -1.19 -6.37 1.62
N TYR A 57 -1.93 -5.29 1.97
CA TYR A 57 -2.52 -5.14 3.29
C TYR A 57 -3.55 -6.24 3.59
N ALA A 58 -4.36 -6.64 2.60
CA ALA A 58 -5.33 -7.71 2.76
C ALA A 58 -4.64 -9.07 3.01
N VAL A 59 -3.58 -9.40 2.27
CA VAL A 59 -2.75 -10.61 2.48
C VAL A 59 -2.12 -10.58 3.86
N PHE A 60 -1.49 -9.46 4.23
CA PHE A 60 -0.82 -9.29 5.52
C PHE A 60 -1.79 -9.48 6.70
N ARG A 61 -3.02 -8.96 6.58
CA ARG A 61 -4.09 -9.11 7.58
C ARG A 61 -4.79 -10.48 7.55
N GLY A 62 -4.44 -11.36 6.61
CA GLY A 62 -5.10 -12.65 6.41
C GLY A 62 -6.56 -12.53 5.96
N ARG A 63 -6.93 -11.42 5.32
CA ARG A 63 -8.26 -11.22 4.72
C ARG A 63 -8.41 -11.93 3.38
N VAL A 64 -7.29 -12.08 2.67
CA VAL A 64 -7.17 -12.87 1.44
C VAL A 64 -5.93 -13.76 1.55
N GLU A 65 -5.94 -14.90 0.88
CA GLU A 65 -4.77 -15.75 0.77
C GLU A 65 -3.77 -15.15 -0.23
N PHE A 66 -2.49 -15.41 -0.01
CA PHE A 66 -1.46 -15.04 -0.98
C PHE A 66 -1.59 -15.94 -2.22
N ASP A 67 -1.77 -15.31 -3.37
CA ASP A 67 -1.77 -15.99 -4.67
C ASP A 67 -0.58 -15.51 -5.52
N PRO A 68 0.37 -16.39 -5.87
CA PRO A 68 1.48 -16.07 -6.76
C PRO A 68 1.04 -15.56 -8.14
N ALA A 69 -0.11 -15.98 -8.66
CA ALA A 69 -0.63 -15.51 -9.94
C ALA A 69 -1.09 -14.04 -9.85
N VAL A 70 -1.71 -13.66 -8.73
CA VAL A 70 -2.07 -12.26 -8.44
C VAL A 70 -0.81 -11.40 -8.32
N GLU A 71 0.20 -11.87 -7.60
CA GLU A 71 1.48 -11.17 -7.48
C GLU A 71 2.13 -10.95 -8.85
N HIS A 72 2.18 -12.00 -9.66
CA HIS A 72 2.72 -11.93 -11.01
C HIS A 72 1.98 -10.92 -11.87
N CYS A 73 0.64 -10.90 -11.78
CA CYS A 73 -0.19 -9.94 -12.50
C CYS A 73 0.11 -8.49 -12.09
N PHE A 74 0.21 -8.21 -10.79
CA PHE A 74 0.60 -6.87 -10.31
C PHE A 74 1.98 -6.46 -10.82
N LYS A 75 2.99 -7.34 -10.68
CA LYS A 75 4.36 -7.06 -11.16
C LYS A 75 4.38 -6.76 -12.66
N ALA A 76 3.67 -7.55 -13.46
CA ALA A 76 3.63 -7.39 -14.91
C ALA A 76 3.01 -6.04 -15.31
N ASN A 77 1.86 -5.69 -14.72
CA ASN A 77 1.17 -4.46 -15.05
C ASN A 77 1.89 -3.21 -14.52
N LEU A 78 2.46 -3.25 -13.31
CA LEU A 78 3.30 -2.17 -12.78
C LEU A 78 4.52 -1.94 -13.66
N LYS A 79 5.18 -3.01 -14.11
CA LYS A 79 6.32 -2.92 -15.03
C LYS A 79 5.91 -2.30 -16.38
N SER A 80 4.75 -2.68 -16.92
CA SER A 80 4.21 -2.05 -18.13
C SER A 80 3.95 -0.57 -17.90
N ALA A 81 3.16 -0.21 -16.88
CA ALA A 81 2.80 1.17 -16.59
C ALA A 81 4.03 2.08 -16.43
N ALA A 82 5.04 1.65 -15.67
CA ALA A 82 6.28 2.41 -15.52
C ALA A 82 7.14 2.43 -16.80
N GLY A 83 7.17 1.33 -17.57
CA GLY A 83 7.88 1.26 -18.85
C GLY A 83 7.29 2.21 -19.89
N ASP A 84 5.96 2.33 -19.89
CA ASP A 84 5.21 3.21 -20.78
C ASP A 84 5.29 4.69 -20.35
N ALA A 85 5.25 4.98 -19.04
CA ALA A 85 5.32 6.34 -18.52
C ALA A 85 6.72 6.97 -18.60
N ARG A 86 7.79 6.18 -18.51
CA ARG A 86 9.17 6.68 -18.42
C ARG A 86 9.60 7.54 -19.62
N PRO A 87 9.36 7.14 -20.89
CA PRO A 87 9.69 7.99 -22.04
C PRO A 87 9.02 9.36 -21.96
N HIS A 88 7.81 9.45 -21.40
CA HIS A 88 7.09 10.72 -21.26
C HIS A 88 7.64 11.59 -20.11
N VAL A 89 8.19 10.98 -19.06
CA VAL A 89 8.94 11.71 -18.03
C VAL A 89 10.22 12.30 -18.62
N GLU A 90 10.95 11.52 -19.41
CA GLU A 90 12.18 11.96 -20.08
C GLU A 90 11.88 13.09 -21.06
N HIS A 91 10.91 12.88 -21.96
CA HIS A 91 10.48 13.90 -22.91
C HIS A 91 9.97 15.17 -22.22
N GLY A 92 9.15 15.01 -21.16
CA GLY A 92 8.64 16.15 -20.39
C GLY A 92 9.75 17.02 -19.80
N ARG A 93 10.85 16.43 -19.33
CA ARG A 93 12.00 17.20 -18.84
C ARG A 93 12.75 17.94 -19.94
N GLU A 94 12.79 17.39 -21.15
CA GLU A 94 13.42 18.05 -22.29
C GLU A 94 12.62 19.30 -22.71
N VAL A 95 11.28 19.19 -22.71
CA VAL A 95 10.39 20.27 -23.18
C VAL A 95 9.88 21.19 -22.08
N GLU A 96 10.17 20.94 -20.79
CA GLU A 96 9.76 21.80 -19.65
C GLU A 96 10.27 23.24 -19.79
N SER A 97 11.39 23.45 -20.48
CA SER A 97 11.90 24.80 -20.77
C SER A 97 11.12 25.55 -21.86
N GLU A 98 10.47 24.81 -22.76
CA GLU A 98 9.65 25.34 -23.87
C GLU A 98 8.18 25.51 -23.43
N CYS A 99 7.67 24.52 -22.71
CA CYS A 99 6.36 24.55 -22.07
C CYS A 99 6.50 25.11 -20.65
N HIS A 100 6.25 26.41 -20.48
CA HIS A 100 6.47 27.19 -19.25
C HIS A 100 6.06 26.59 -17.88
N SER A 101 5.26 25.51 -17.84
CA SER A 101 5.07 24.65 -16.66
C SER A 101 4.37 23.35 -17.03
N LEU A 102 5.04 22.19 -16.87
CA LEU A 102 4.39 20.88 -16.83
C LEU A 102 4.12 20.52 -15.37
N ALA A 103 3.06 21.11 -14.80
CA ALA A 103 2.75 20.98 -13.37
C ALA A 103 2.61 19.51 -12.91
N ARG A 104 2.21 18.61 -13.81
CA ARG A 104 1.94 17.19 -13.52
C ARG A 104 3.12 16.25 -13.79
N LEU A 105 4.20 16.76 -14.38
CA LEU A 105 5.41 15.97 -14.66
C LEU A 105 6.03 15.38 -13.38
N ASN A 106 6.02 16.15 -12.29
CA ASN A 106 6.54 15.70 -11.00
C ASN A 106 5.71 14.56 -10.39
N ASP A 107 4.40 14.56 -10.60
CA ASP A 107 3.51 13.50 -10.12
C ASP A 107 3.81 12.20 -10.89
N LEU A 108 3.97 12.29 -12.22
CA LEU A 108 4.37 11.14 -13.05
C LEU A 108 5.74 10.60 -12.66
N ASP A 109 6.77 11.45 -12.55
CA ASP A 109 8.13 11.04 -12.16
C ASP A 109 8.14 10.38 -10.78
N ARG A 110 7.40 10.92 -9.80
CA ARG A 110 7.27 10.33 -8.46
C ARG A 110 6.67 8.93 -8.54
N SER A 111 5.58 8.76 -9.27
CA SER A 111 4.88 7.49 -9.40
C SER A 111 5.75 6.44 -10.10
N VAL A 112 6.43 6.81 -11.19
CA VAL A 112 7.39 5.93 -11.88
C VAL A 112 8.52 5.50 -10.94
N ARG A 113 9.14 6.43 -10.21
CA ARG A 113 10.20 6.10 -9.24
C ARG A 113 9.74 5.22 -8.10
N ARG A 114 8.50 5.42 -7.63
CA ARG A 114 7.89 4.56 -6.59
C ARG A 114 7.69 3.15 -7.12
N ILE A 115 7.16 2.99 -8.33
CA ILE A 115 7.04 1.69 -9.00
C ILE A 115 8.41 1.03 -9.17
N ASP A 116 9.40 1.76 -9.69
CA ASP A 116 10.77 1.24 -9.89
C ASP A 116 11.40 0.75 -8.60
N SER A 117 11.28 1.56 -7.53
CA SER A 117 11.81 1.20 -6.22
C SER A 117 11.13 -0.04 -5.68
N LEU A 118 9.79 -0.12 -5.82
CA LEU A 118 9.00 -1.23 -5.37
C LEU A 118 9.31 -2.53 -6.13
N LEU A 119 9.48 -2.47 -7.46
CA LEU A 119 9.87 -3.61 -8.28
C LEU A 119 11.32 -4.06 -7.99
N LYS A 120 12.24 -3.11 -7.78
CA LYS A 120 13.65 -3.40 -7.49
C LYS A 120 13.85 -4.08 -6.13
N TYR A 121 13.10 -3.64 -5.13
CA TYR A 121 13.20 -4.14 -3.76
C TYR A 121 11.97 -4.98 -3.36
N TRP A 122 11.35 -5.65 -4.34
CA TRP A 122 10.12 -6.38 -4.13
C TRP A 122 10.28 -7.49 -3.09
N ILE A 123 9.37 -7.52 -2.12
CA ILE A 123 9.24 -8.60 -1.15
C ILE A 123 7.82 -9.14 -1.27
N SER A 124 7.69 -10.45 -1.52
CA SER A 124 6.38 -11.08 -1.62
C SER A 124 5.61 -10.91 -0.30
N PRO A 125 4.36 -10.44 -0.34
CA PRO A 125 3.58 -10.24 0.87
C PRO A 125 3.35 -11.58 1.57
N GLN A 126 3.65 -11.60 2.86
CA GLN A 126 3.41 -12.74 3.71
C GLN A 126 2.34 -12.39 4.73
N ARG A 127 1.51 -13.37 5.08
CA ARG A 127 0.59 -13.23 6.21
C ARG A 127 1.41 -12.88 7.45
N SER A 128 0.96 -11.88 8.21
CA SER A 128 1.57 -11.60 9.51
C SER A 128 1.41 -12.81 10.42
N VAL A 129 2.51 -13.50 10.69
CA VAL A 129 2.64 -14.46 11.81
C VAL A 129 2.92 -13.67 13.09
N THR A 130 2.05 -12.72 13.40
CA THR A 130 1.90 -12.26 14.79
C THR A 130 1.00 -13.27 15.51
N PRO A 131 1.14 -13.48 16.84
CA PRO A 131 0.27 -14.40 17.57
C PRO A 131 -1.16 -14.01 17.24
N ALA A 132 -1.89 -14.99 16.69
CA ALA A 132 -3.23 -14.99 16.06
C ALA A 132 -3.94 -13.64 15.96
N ALA A 133 -4.58 -13.41 14.79
CA ALA A 133 -5.58 -12.36 14.56
C ALA A 133 -6.24 -11.94 15.89
N ARG A 134 -6.12 -10.66 16.27
CA ARG A 134 -6.84 -10.11 17.42
C ARG A 134 -8.32 -10.31 17.15
N VAL A 135 -8.82 -11.48 17.54
CA VAL A 135 -10.23 -11.81 17.52
C VAL A 135 -10.84 -10.74 18.42
N PRO A 136 -11.83 -9.96 17.94
CA PRO A 136 -12.57 -9.11 18.84
C PRO A 136 -13.10 -10.02 19.94
N ILE A 137 -12.64 -9.79 21.16
CA ILE A 137 -13.07 -10.53 22.33
C ILE A 137 -14.58 -10.32 22.37
N ASN A 138 -15.36 -11.40 22.30
CA ASN A 138 -16.80 -11.29 22.45
C ASN A 138 -17.12 -10.94 23.92
N ASP A 139 -18.28 -10.34 24.17
CA ASP A 139 -18.65 -9.86 25.50
C ASP A 139 -18.55 -10.95 26.59
N ALA A 140 -18.76 -12.22 26.21
CA ALA A 140 -18.61 -13.35 27.11
C ALA A 140 -17.15 -13.60 27.52
N ALA A 141 -16.23 -13.59 26.56
CA ALA A 141 -14.81 -13.73 26.80
C ALA A 141 -14.23 -12.51 27.52
N GLU A 142 -14.75 -11.30 27.26
CA GLU A 142 -14.34 -10.10 27.98
C GLU A 142 -14.75 -10.19 29.46
N LYS A 143 -16.00 -10.62 29.72
CA LYS A 143 -16.48 -10.86 31.07
C LYS A 143 -15.67 -11.93 31.79
N GLU A 144 -15.34 -13.04 31.12
CA GLU A 144 -14.49 -14.10 31.69
C GLU A 144 -13.09 -13.58 32.03
N ILE A 145 -12.47 -12.79 31.15
CA ILE A 145 -11.16 -12.18 31.40
C ILE A 145 -11.23 -11.25 32.61
N VAL A 146 -12.24 -10.39 32.70
CA VAL A 146 -12.43 -9.49 33.84
C VAL A 146 -12.64 -10.26 35.14
N GLU A 147 -13.45 -11.32 35.14
CA GLU A 147 -13.66 -12.19 36.30
C GLU A 147 -12.37 -12.90 36.73
N GLN A 148 -11.52 -13.33 35.78
CA GLN A 148 -10.22 -13.94 36.08
C GLN A 148 -9.23 -12.90 36.63
N LEU A 149 -9.19 -11.70 36.06
CA LEU A 149 -8.35 -10.60 36.56
C LEU A 149 -8.72 -10.21 37.99
N GLN A 150 -10.01 -10.22 38.34
CA GLN A 150 -10.49 -9.96 39.70
C GLN A 150 -10.12 -11.08 40.70
N LYS A 151 -9.87 -12.30 40.22
CA LYS A 151 -9.40 -13.43 41.02
C LYS A 151 -7.88 -13.44 41.21
N LEU A 152 -7.13 -12.60 40.48
CA LEU A 152 -5.69 -12.49 40.67
C LEU A 152 -5.41 -11.87 42.04
N VAL A 153 -4.50 -12.52 42.77
CA VAL A 153 -4.00 -11.99 44.04
C VAL A 153 -3.25 -10.70 43.74
N PRO A 154 -3.44 -9.63 44.53
CA PRO A 154 -2.64 -8.42 44.40
C PRO A 154 -1.16 -8.79 44.46
N LEU A 155 -0.37 -8.16 43.58
CA LEU A 155 1.07 -8.37 43.58
C LEU A 155 1.64 -8.00 44.97
N PRO A 156 2.62 -8.77 45.48
CA PRO A 156 3.33 -8.40 46.71
C PRO A 156 3.86 -6.97 46.62
N THR A 157 3.88 -6.25 47.75
CA THR A 157 4.38 -4.88 47.83
C THR A 157 5.83 -4.73 47.32
N GLU A 158 6.61 -5.80 47.48
CA GLU A 158 8.01 -5.91 47.03
C GLU A 158 8.19 -6.56 45.65
N TRP A 159 7.11 -6.77 44.88
CA TRP A 159 7.23 -7.32 43.54
C TRP A 159 7.87 -6.30 42.58
N GLU A 160 8.94 -6.71 41.90
CA GLU A 160 9.54 -5.98 40.77
C GLU A 160 9.56 -6.87 39.52
N PRO A 161 9.27 -6.32 38.32
CA PRO A 161 9.35 -7.07 37.09
C PRO A 161 10.80 -7.44 36.75
N SER A 162 11.05 -8.71 36.40
CA SER A 162 12.39 -9.20 36.03
C SER A 162 12.83 -8.75 34.63
N ASP A 163 11.88 -8.36 33.77
CA ASP A 163 12.16 -7.87 32.42
C ASP A 163 12.65 -6.42 32.45
N LYS A 164 13.80 -6.16 31.79
CA LYS A 164 14.45 -4.83 31.79
C LYS A 164 13.60 -3.72 31.15
N ARG A 165 12.71 -4.03 30.21
CA ARG A 165 11.84 -3.04 29.56
C ARG A 165 10.67 -2.70 30.47
N GLN A 166 10.09 -3.70 31.13
CA GLN A 166 9.02 -3.51 32.10
C GLN A 166 9.51 -2.75 33.34
N LEU A 167 10.73 -3.05 33.82
CA LEU A 167 11.36 -2.34 34.94
C LEU A 167 11.51 -0.84 34.69
N ARG A 168 11.77 -0.43 33.44
CA ARG A 168 11.87 1.00 33.06
C ARG A 168 10.53 1.72 33.15
N LEU A 169 9.44 1.06 32.77
CA LEU A 169 8.08 1.61 32.85
C LEU A 169 7.56 1.62 34.29
N PHE A 170 7.91 0.60 35.08
CA PHE A 170 7.52 0.50 36.49
C PHE A 170 8.19 1.57 37.35
N ARG A 171 9.46 1.89 37.09
CA ARG A 171 10.22 2.92 37.84
C ARG A 171 9.89 4.35 37.41
N ASN A 172 9.48 4.54 36.16
CA ASN A 172 9.11 5.85 35.62
C ASN A 172 7.69 5.77 35.01
N PRO A 173 6.64 5.65 35.84
CA PRO A 173 5.28 5.66 35.31
C PRO A 173 5.03 6.99 34.59
N PRO A 174 4.43 6.98 33.39
CA PRO A 174 4.09 8.21 32.70
C PRO A 174 3.11 9.02 33.55
N THR A 175 3.44 10.28 33.80
CA THR A 175 2.58 11.25 34.48
C THR A 175 1.35 11.52 33.60
N THR A 176 0.17 11.09 34.07
CA THR A 176 -1.14 11.53 33.56
C THR A 176 -1.48 12.93 34.01
#